data_AF-A0A2R4BQM4-F1
#
_entry.id   AF-A0A2R4BQM4-F1
#
_cell.length_a   1.000
_cell.length_b   1.000
_cell.length_c   1.000
_cell.angle_alpha   90.00
_cell.angle_beta   90.00
_cell.angle_gamma   90.00
#
_symmetry.space_group_name_H-M   'P 1'
#
loop_
_entity.id
_entity.type
_entity.pdbx_description
1 polymer ?
#
loop_
_entity_poly.entity_id
_entity_poly.type
_entity_poly.pdbx_seq_one_letter_code
_entity_poly.pdbx_strand_id
1 'polypeptide(L)'
;MRTFANLAVTALLLGLSGCMSTSPAWDARFGEAARVTAAQQVIDPMASQSTDMVSGVDGKAAQGAMNGYAKSFDKTESGKQSGITQSGITINFGGVEQ
;
A
#
# COMPACT_ATOMS: atom_id res chain seq x y z
N MET A 1 17.12 48.03 20.60
CA MET A 1 16.95 47.57 19.20
C MET A 1 17.66 46.25 18.94
N ARG A 2 18.97 46.12 19.23
CA ARG A 2 19.74 44.88 18.99
C ARG A 2 19.25 43.65 19.78
N THR A 3 18.75 43.84 20.99
CA THR A 3 18.22 42.77 21.86
C THR A 3 16.88 42.20 21.36
N PHE A 4 16.01 43.05 20.82
CA PHE A 4 14.75 42.62 20.19
C PHE A 4 14.99 41.86 18.87
N ALA A 5 15.99 42.27 18.09
CA ALA A 5 16.40 41.56 16.89
C ALA A 5 16.95 40.15 17.22
N ASN A 6 17.73 40.02 18.29
CA ASN A 6 18.25 38.72 18.74
C ASN A 6 17.13 37.77 19.18
N LEU A 7 16.11 38.28 19.90
CA LEU A 7 14.93 37.50 20.31
C LEU A 7 14.13 36.98 19.10
N ALA A 8 13.94 37.81 18.09
CA ALA A 8 13.26 37.41 16.85
C ALA A 8 14.04 36.34 16.07
N VAL A 9 15.37 36.45 16.01
CA VAL A 9 16.23 35.45 15.35
C VAL A 9 16.20 34.12 16.09
N THR A 10 16.25 34.11 17.42
CA THR A 10 16.14 32.87 18.20
C THR A 10 14.79 32.18 18.05
N ALA A 11 13.69 32.94 17.98
CA ALA A 11 12.36 32.38 17.76
C ALA A 11 12.22 31.73 16.37
N LEU A 12 12.81 32.35 15.34
CA LEU A 12 12.82 31.82 13.98
C LEU A 12 13.64 30.52 13.87
N LEU A 13 14.79 30.45 14.54
CA LEU A 13 15.65 29.25 14.56
C LEU A 13 14.98 28.07 15.28
N LEU A 14 14.28 28.33 16.39
CA LEU A 14 13.50 27.31 17.09
C LEU A 14 12.30 26.83 16.25
N GLY A 15 11.62 27.72 15.54
CA GLY A 15 10.57 27.37 14.59
C GLY A 15 11.07 26.46 13.45
N LEU A 16 12.28 26.72 12.93
CA LEU A 16 12.91 25.89 11.91
C LEU A 16 13.34 24.51 12.44
N SER A 17 13.73 24.41 13.71
CA SER A 17 14.09 23.12 14.34
C SER A 17 12.90 22.16 14.48
N GLY A 18 11.66 22.68 14.48
CA GLY A 18 10.44 21.89 14.38
C GLY A 18 10.25 21.21 13.01
N CYS A 19 10.87 21.73 11.94
CA CYS A 19 10.83 21.16 10.59
C CYS A 19 11.69 19.88 10.46
N MET A 20 12.61 19.64 11.40
CA MET A 20 13.41 18.41 11.54
C MET A 20 13.26 17.75 12.91
N SER A 21 12.11 17.91 13.57
CA SER A 21 11.79 17.18 14.81
C SER A 21 11.48 15.69 14.53
N THR A 22 12.44 14.94 13.96
CA THR A 22 12.13 13.68 13.29
C THR A 22 13.11 12.52 13.53
N SER A 23 14.05 12.61 14.47
CA SER A 23 14.98 11.48 14.69
C SER A 23 14.40 10.41 15.63
N PRO A 24 13.92 10.71 16.85
CA PRO A 24 13.49 9.66 17.78
C PRO A 24 12.08 9.13 17.47
N ALA A 25 11.17 10.03 17.07
CA ALA A 25 9.76 9.66 16.85
C ALA A 25 9.52 8.95 15.51
N TRP A 26 10.39 9.19 14.52
CA TRP A 26 10.25 8.67 13.16
C TRP A 26 11.02 7.36 12.97
N ASP A 27 12.18 7.20 13.61
CA ASP A 27 12.91 5.93 13.67
C ASP A 27 12.08 4.85 14.40
N ALA A 28 11.36 5.24 15.46
CA ALA A 28 10.48 4.33 16.20
C ALA A 28 9.31 3.76 15.37
N ARG A 29 8.83 4.49 14.35
CA ARG A 29 7.71 4.08 13.49
C ARG A 29 8.15 3.61 12.12
N PHE A 30 9.47 3.47 11.89
CA PHE A 30 9.99 3.01 10.62
C PHE A 30 9.49 1.59 10.33
N GLY A 31 8.86 1.41 9.17
CA GLY A 31 8.28 0.14 8.76
C GLY A 31 6.94 -0.24 9.40
N GLU A 32 6.32 0.65 10.19
CA GLU A 32 5.04 0.35 10.85
C GLU A 32 3.93 -0.02 9.85
N ALA A 33 3.80 0.75 8.76
CA ALA A 33 2.83 0.46 7.72
C ALA A 33 3.01 -0.96 7.12
N ALA A 34 4.26 -1.36 6.86
CA ALA A 34 4.56 -2.68 6.33
C ALA A 34 4.25 -3.80 7.34
N ARG A 35 4.57 -3.59 8.63
CA ARG A 35 4.23 -4.54 9.71
C ARG A 35 2.72 -4.70 9.86
N VAL A 36 1.97 -3.59 9.78
CA VAL A 36 0.51 -3.62 9.81
C VAL A 36 -0.05 -4.38 8.61
N THR A 37 0.42 -4.07 7.39
CA THR A 37 -0.02 -4.81 6.19
C THR A 37 0.31 -6.29 6.28
N ALA A 38 1.51 -6.64 6.75
CA ALA A 38 1.89 -8.03 6.95
C ALA A 38 0.99 -8.73 7.99
N ALA A 39 0.68 -8.06 9.10
CA ALA A 39 -0.25 -8.59 10.11
C ALA A 39 -1.66 -8.80 9.55
N GLN A 40 -2.12 -7.96 8.62
CA GLN A 40 -3.40 -8.15 7.91
C GLN A 40 -3.36 -9.30 6.89
N GLN A 41 -2.18 -9.70 6.41
CA GLN A 41 -2.01 -10.83 5.50
C GLN A 41 -1.93 -12.19 6.24
N VAL A 42 -1.78 -12.20 7.56
CA VAL A 42 -1.78 -13.42 8.37
C VAL A 42 -3.22 -13.90 8.56
N ILE A 43 -3.58 -14.98 7.85
CA ILE A 43 -4.92 -15.59 7.89
C ILE A 43 -5.15 -16.31 9.22
N ASP A 44 -4.15 -17.04 9.72
CA ASP A 44 -4.19 -17.72 11.01
C ASP A 44 -2.80 -17.72 11.67
N PRO A 45 -2.59 -16.98 12.78
CA PRO A 45 -1.32 -16.94 13.49
C PRO A 45 -0.98 -18.25 14.21
N MET A 46 -1.95 -19.13 14.46
CA MET A 46 -1.78 -20.41 15.18
C MET A 46 -1.79 -21.63 14.25
N ALA A 47 -1.66 -21.42 12.93
CA ALA A 47 -1.69 -22.48 11.91
C ALA A 47 -0.69 -23.61 12.17
N SER A 48 0.43 -23.36 12.87
CA SER A 48 1.43 -24.38 13.21
C SER A 48 0.93 -25.43 14.22
N GLN A 49 -0.10 -25.12 15.00
CA GLN A 49 -0.69 -26.02 16.00
C GLN A 49 -1.88 -26.79 15.43
N SER A 50 -2.39 -26.39 14.27
CA SER A 50 -3.47 -27.10 13.60
C SER A 50 -2.95 -28.38 12.95
N THR A 51 -3.58 -29.51 13.26
CA THR A 51 -3.35 -30.79 12.58
C THR A 51 -4.21 -30.95 11.33
N ASP A 52 -5.08 -29.97 11.05
CA ASP A 52 -5.93 -29.95 9.87
C ASP A 52 -5.10 -29.54 8.66
N MET A 53 -5.06 -30.39 7.63
CA MET A 53 -4.34 -30.11 6.41
C MET A 53 -5.09 -29.00 5.67
N VAL A 54 -4.43 -27.86 5.41
CA VAL A 54 -4.99 -26.80 4.56
C VAL A 54 -5.50 -27.43 3.26
N SER A 55 -6.80 -27.30 2.98
CA SER A 55 -7.35 -27.73 1.70
C SER A 55 -6.67 -26.88 0.62
N GLY A 56 -5.84 -27.54 -0.19
CA GLY A 56 -5.09 -26.86 -1.25
C GLY A 56 -6.02 -26.15 -2.24
N VAL A 57 -5.44 -25.33 -3.12
CA VAL A 57 -6.18 -24.68 -4.20
C VAL A 57 -6.81 -25.76 -5.10
N ASP A 58 -8.11 -25.64 -5.37
CA ASP A 58 -8.82 -26.52 -6.33
C ASP A 58 -8.14 -26.50 -7.70
N GLY A 59 -8.05 -27.65 -8.37
CA GLY A 59 -7.34 -27.76 -9.65
C GLY A 59 -7.86 -26.81 -10.73
N LYS A 60 -9.17 -26.54 -10.78
CA LYS A 60 -9.74 -25.56 -11.72
C LYS A 60 -9.40 -24.13 -11.34
N ALA A 61 -9.38 -23.82 -10.04
CA ALA A 61 -8.93 -22.51 -9.57
C ALA A 61 -7.45 -22.26 -9.92
N ALA A 62 -6.60 -23.27 -9.74
CA ALA A 62 -5.19 -23.21 -10.13
C ALA A 62 -5.02 -23.01 -11.65
N GLN A 63 -5.78 -23.76 -12.46
CA GLN A 63 -5.77 -23.61 -13.92
C GLN A 63 -6.24 -22.20 -14.36
N GLY A 64 -7.29 -21.68 -13.74
CA GLY A 64 -7.79 -20.32 -13.99
C GLY A 64 -6.75 -19.25 -13.67
N ALA A 65 -6.04 -19.39 -12.54
CA ALA A 65 -4.96 -18.49 -12.14
C ALA A 65 -3.79 -18.51 -13.13
N MET A 66 -3.32 -19.70 -13.54
CA MET A 66 -2.25 -19.84 -14.52
C MET A 66 -2.66 -19.31 -15.90
N ASN A 67 -3.90 -19.54 -16.33
CA ASN A 67 -4.43 -19.02 -17.60
C ASN A 67 -4.54 -17.49 -17.58
N GLY A 68 -5.05 -16.91 -16.49
CA GLY A 68 -5.11 -15.45 -16.30
C GLY A 68 -3.73 -14.81 -16.31
N TYR A 69 -2.74 -15.45 -15.66
CA TYR A 69 -1.34 -15.03 -15.71
C TYR A 69 -0.80 -15.07 -17.14
N ALA A 70 -0.96 -16.17 -17.87
CA ALA A 70 -0.54 -16.28 -19.27
C ALA A 70 -1.17 -15.18 -20.14
N LYS A 71 -2.50 -14.99 -20.05
CA LYS A 71 -3.22 -13.95 -20.80
C LYS A 71 -2.81 -12.52 -20.42
N SER A 72 -2.25 -12.29 -19.24
CA SER A 72 -1.78 -10.95 -18.85
C SER A 72 -0.57 -10.50 -19.68
N PHE A 73 0.23 -11.44 -20.19
CA PHE A 73 1.33 -11.14 -21.12
C PHE A 73 0.86 -10.98 -22.56
N ASP A 74 -0.24 -11.63 -22.95
CA ASP A 74 -0.89 -11.40 -24.24
C ASP A 74 -1.59 -10.01 -24.28
N LYS A 75 -1.93 -9.46 -23.10
CA LYS A 75 -2.48 -8.09 -22.96
C LYS A 75 -1.41 -7.00 -23.04
N THR A 76 -0.38 -7.18 -23.87
CA THR A 76 0.63 -6.12 -24.12
C THR A 76 0.42 -5.37 -25.44
N GLU A 77 -0.68 -5.61 -26.16
CA GLU A 77 -0.95 -4.96 -27.45
C GLU A 77 -2.42 -4.67 -27.70
N SER A 78 -3.08 -3.93 -26.81
CA SER A 78 -4.13 -2.96 -27.20
C SER A 78 -4.60 -2.24 -25.94
N GLY A 79 -4.29 -0.95 -25.86
CA GLY A 79 -4.74 -0.09 -24.77
C GLY A 79 -6.27 0.01 -24.73
N LYS A 80 -6.92 -0.83 -23.92
CA LYS A 80 -8.24 -0.58 -23.33
C LYS A 80 -8.28 -1.16 -21.91
N GLN A 81 -7.49 -0.57 -21.00
CA GLN A 81 -7.77 -0.67 -19.57
C GLN A 81 -8.93 0.22 -19.29
N SER A 82 -10.06 -0.41 -19.10
CA SER A 82 -11.28 0.29 -19.10
C SER A 82 -11.73 0.54 -17.60
N GLY A 83 -10.93 0.86 -16.59
CA GLY A 83 -11.48 1.54 -15.36
C GLY A 83 -12.66 1.17 -14.39
N ILE A 84 -12.37 1.52 -13.14
CA ILE A 84 -13.13 1.63 -11.89
C ILE A 84 -13.77 3.03 -11.71
N THR A 85 -15.06 3.16 -11.36
CA THR A 85 -15.65 4.48 -10.97
C THR A 85 -15.94 4.52 -9.47
N GLN A 86 -15.19 5.36 -8.73
CA GLN A 86 -15.45 5.70 -7.33
C GLN A 86 -15.68 7.20 -7.23
N SER A 87 -16.82 7.57 -6.62
CA SER A 87 -17.30 8.92 -6.26
C SER A 87 -16.50 10.08 -6.89
N GLY A 88 -16.84 10.44 -8.12
CA GLY A 88 -16.30 11.61 -8.83
C GLY A 88 -15.08 11.37 -9.72
N ILE A 89 -14.52 10.15 -9.76
CA ILE A 89 -13.49 9.79 -10.74
C ILE A 89 -14.01 8.59 -11.54
N THR A 90 -14.29 8.84 -12.82
CA THR A 90 -14.68 7.82 -13.80
C THR A 90 -13.45 7.15 -14.36
N ILE A 91 -13.44 5.84 -14.31
CA ILE A 91 -12.57 5.02 -15.14
C ILE A 91 -13.57 4.01 -15.78
N ASN A 92 -13.55 3.84 -17.11
CA ASN A 92 -14.67 3.34 -17.95
C ASN A 92 -14.42 1.96 -18.57
N PHE A 93 -15.12 0.83 -18.21
CA PHE A 93 -14.75 -0.56 -18.67
C PHE A 93 -15.54 -0.98 -19.89
N GLY A 94 -15.23 -0.41 -21.07
CA GLY A 94 -15.87 -0.74 -22.34
C GLY A 94 -15.75 -2.21 -22.77
N GLY A 95 -16.74 -3.01 -22.36
CA GLY A 95 -17.61 -3.84 -23.22
C GLY A 95 -17.07 -5.17 -23.75
N VAL A 96 -17.71 -6.26 -23.30
CA VAL A 96 -18.08 -7.39 -24.19
C VAL A 96 -19.52 -7.78 -23.86
N GLU A 97 -20.46 -7.29 -24.66
CA GLU A 97 -21.77 -7.94 -24.83
C GLU A 97 -21.60 -9.06 -25.86
N GLN A 98 -21.99 -10.27 -25.45
CA GLN A 98 -22.40 -11.49 -26.19
C GLN A 98 -21.66 -11.87 -27.49
#